data_AF-A0A932MNR9-F1
#
_entry.id   AF-A0A932MNR9-F1
#
_cell.length_a   1.000
_cell.length_b   1.000
_cell.length_c   1.000
_cell.angle_alpha   90.00
_cell.angle_beta   90.00
_cell.angle_gamma   90.00
#
_symmetry.space_group_name_H-M   'P 1'
#
loop_
_entity.id
_entity.type
_entity.pdbx_description
1 polymer ?
#
loop_
_entity_poly.entity_id
_entity_poly.type
_entity_poly.pdbx_seq_one_letter_code
_entity_poly.pdbx_strand_id
1 'polypeptide(L)'
;MTKAKAEITTVPFFPDDKFYCGPASLAMVLNWTGDRVSRDALVPMVYTPGRKGTLQSEIITAARRRGRLAYPVSTLKELLREVSSGHPVIVLQNLGLSWYPKWHYAVVVGYDLAEKNVILHSGVEKETPMPLRLFELTWARGDHWAVVVLLPGTLPESAVERNYLNAVVGLERAGQWEAAASAYQAALKRWPSSLAALIGLGNSRYEMRDLAGAEKAFLEAIHIHPTAAPAYNNLAQVLADTGRRREALLHVERAIMLGGPMKPFFLKTREKIQENGGTWQDEDLPVLEKHM
;
A
#
# COMPACT_ATOMS: atom_id res chain seq x y z
N MET A 1 10.83 -6.47 -20.52
CA MET A 1 11.70 -7.66 -20.70
C MET A 1 12.73 -7.64 -19.58
N THR A 2 12.96 -8.75 -18.89
CA THR A 2 14.00 -8.83 -17.85
C THR A 2 15.37 -8.72 -18.51
N LYS A 3 16.23 -7.83 -18.01
CA LYS A 3 17.59 -7.63 -18.52
C LYS A 3 18.44 -8.89 -18.23
N ALA A 4 19.56 -9.06 -18.95
CA ALA A 4 20.51 -10.15 -18.67
C ALA A 4 21.29 -9.92 -17.36
N LYS A 5 21.48 -8.65 -17.00
CA LYS A 5 22.14 -8.18 -15.78
C LYS A 5 21.46 -6.89 -15.32
N ALA A 6 21.33 -6.70 -14.01
CA ALA A 6 20.90 -5.45 -13.42
C ALA A 6 21.57 -5.25 -12.05
N GLU A 7 21.85 -4.00 -11.70
CA GLU A 7 22.45 -3.65 -10.40
C GLU A 7 22.00 -2.25 -9.98
N ILE A 8 21.74 -2.08 -8.69
CA ILE A 8 21.22 -0.86 -8.06
C ILE A 8 22.31 -0.36 -7.10
N THR A 9 23.23 0.43 -7.64
CA THR A 9 24.41 0.92 -6.89
C THR A 9 24.09 2.03 -5.89
N THR A 10 22.87 2.58 -5.93
CA THR A 10 22.43 3.70 -5.10
C THR A 10 21.88 3.31 -3.74
N VAL A 11 21.74 2.01 -3.45
CA VAL A 11 21.24 1.56 -2.15
C VAL A 11 22.34 1.78 -1.11
N PRO A 12 22.11 2.59 -0.05
CA PRO A 12 23.12 2.76 0.98
C PRO A 12 23.36 1.43 1.69
N PHE A 13 24.59 1.19 2.12
CA PHE A 13 24.96 -0.01 2.85
C PHE A 13 25.18 0.31 4.33
N PHE A 14 24.44 -0.38 5.21
CA PHE A 14 24.60 -0.27 6.65
C PHE A 14 25.07 -1.63 7.19
N PRO A 15 26.37 -1.79 7.51
CA PRO A 15 26.89 -3.06 8.00
C PRO A 15 26.26 -3.42 9.35
N ASP A 16 25.92 -4.70 9.51
CA ASP A 16 25.38 -5.22 10.77
C ASP A 16 25.97 -6.61 11.10
N ASP A 17 26.58 -6.71 12.26
CA ASP A 17 27.23 -7.91 12.81
C ASP A 17 26.39 -8.59 13.91
N LYS A 18 25.17 -8.09 14.17
CA LYS A 18 24.27 -8.50 15.26
C LYS A 18 22.93 -9.05 14.76
N PHE A 19 22.05 -9.45 15.67
CA PHE A 19 20.68 -9.95 15.40
C PHE A 19 19.71 -8.88 14.79
N TYR A 20 20.21 -7.82 14.15
CA TYR A 20 19.41 -6.69 13.63
C TYR A 20 19.33 -6.64 12.10
N CYS A 21 19.53 -7.77 11.42
CA CYS A 21 19.46 -7.87 9.95
C CYS A 21 18.15 -7.32 9.36
N GLY A 22 17.02 -7.45 10.09
CA GLY A 22 15.73 -6.85 9.70
C GLY A 22 15.73 -5.32 9.68
N PRO A 23 15.96 -4.65 10.83
CA PRO A 23 16.10 -3.20 10.91
C PRO A 23 17.15 -2.62 9.96
N ALA A 24 18.30 -3.29 9.80
CA ALA A 24 19.33 -2.87 8.86
C ALA A 24 18.83 -2.91 7.40
N SER A 25 18.19 -4.02 6.99
CA SER A 25 17.62 -4.17 5.65
C SER A 25 16.55 -3.13 5.36
N LEU A 26 15.66 -2.88 6.31
CA LEU A 26 14.64 -1.84 6.18
C LEU A 26 15.26 -0.43 6.14
N ALA A 27 16.27 -0.14 6.97
CA ALA A 27 16.98 1.14 6.92
C ALA A 27 17.60 1.39 5.54
N MET A 28 18.27 0.39 4.95
CA MET A 28 18.86 0.52 3.61
C MET A 28 17.81 0.94 2.58
N VAL A 29 16.67 0.25 2.53
CA VAL A 29 15.62 0.55 1.55
C VAL A 29 14.88 1.85 1.86
N LEU A 30 14.61 2.18 3.13
CA LEU A 30 13.99 3.45 3.50
C LEU A 30 14.86 4.65 3.09
N ASN A 31 16.17 4.60 3.36
CA ASN A 31 17.08 5.66 2.93
C ASN A 31 17.21 5.73 1.41
N TRP A 32 17.17 4.58 0.72
CA TRP A 32 17.11 4.55 -0.74
C TRP A 32 15.83 5.24 -1.29
N THR A 33 14.68 5.09 -0.62
CA THR A 33 13.44 5.84 -0.94
C THR A 33 13.46 7.32 -0.49
N GLY A 34 14.61 7.84 -0.07
CA GLY A 34 14.77 9.24 0.36
C GLY A 34 14.34 9.53 1.79
N ASP A 35 14.10 8.51 2.62
CA ASP A 35 13.98 8.70 4.08
C ASP A 35 15.35 9.03 4.69
N ARG A 36 15.37 9.57 5.91
CA ARG A 36 16.59 9.79 6.70
C ARG A 36 16.44 9.07 8.04
N VAL A 37 16.78 7.79 8.07
CA VAL A 37 16.59 6.95 9.26
C VAL A 37 17.81 6.10 9.55
N SER A 38 18.28 6.11 10.79
CA SER A 38 19.33 5.19 11.23
C SER A 38 18.74 3.84 11.63
N ARG A 39 19.56 2.78 11.58
CA ARG A 39 19.19 1.45 12.09
C ARG A 39 18.68 1.53 13.53
N ASP A 40 19.39 2.25 14.38
CA ASP A 40 19.11 2.31 15.83
C ASP A 40 17.75 2.95 16.12
N ALA A 41 17.28 3.86 15.25
CA ALA A 41 15.93 4.41 15.33
C ALA A 41 14.85 3.37 14.96
N LEU A 42 15.16 2.36 14.14
CA LEU A 42 14.21 1.30 13.73
C LEU A 42 14.17 0.11 14.70
N VAL A 43 15.23 -0.12 15.48
CA VAL A 43 15.28 -1.21 16.46
C VAL A 43 14.04 -1.25 17.38
N PRO A 44 13.64 -0.17 18.08
CA PRO A 44 12.48 -0.24 18.98
C PRO A 44 11.13 -0.45 18.24
N MET A 45 11.08 -0.22 16.93
CA MET A 45 9.87 -0.39 16.12
C MET A 45 9.75 -1.77 15.49
N VAL A 46 10.86 -2.50 15.34
CA VAL A 46 10.93 -3.71 14.50
C VAL A 46 11.55 -4.91 15.23
N TYR A 47 12.06 -4.68 16.45
CA TYR A 47 12.64 -5.71 17.31
C TYR A 47 11.68 -6.07 18.46
N THR A 48 11.41 -7.36 18.65
CA THR A 48 10.62 -7.86 19.78
C THR A 48 11.54 -8.47 20.85
N PRO A 49 11.68 -7.87 22.05
CA PRO A 49 12.46 -8.45 23.13
C PRO A 49 11.96 -9.85 23.49
N GLY A 50 12.87 -10.82 23.64
CA GLY A 50 12.53 -12.22 23.93
C GLY A 50 12.45 -13.14 22.71
N ARG A 51 12.49 -12.60 21.49
CA ARG A 51 12.65 -13.36 20.24
C ARG A 51 13.90 -12.87 19.52
N LYS A 52 14.83 -13.78 19.18
CA LYS A 52 16.10 -13.45 18.52
C LYS A 52 15.91 -13.11 17.03
N GLY A 53 15.03 -12.17 16.68
CA GLY A 53 14.80 -11.74 15.29
C GLY A 53 13.62 -10.80 15.07
N THR A 54 13.45 -10.36 13.82
CA THR A 54 12.38 -9.46 13.36
C THR A 54 11.30 -10.21 12.61
N LEU A 55 10.02 -9.96 12.93
CA LEU A 55 8.89 -10.51 12.18
C LEU A 55 8.67 -9.73 10.87
N GLN A 56 8.24 -10.46 9.84
CA GLN A 56 7.91 -9.88 8.53
C GLN A 56 6.87 -8.77 8.62
N SER A 57 5.86 -8.94 9.48
CA SER A 57 4.80 -7.97 9.73
C SER A 57 5.32 -6.65 10.30
N GLU A 58 6.39 -6.68 11.10
CA GLU A 58 6.98 -5.48 11.68
C GLU A 58 7.72 -4.66 10.61
N ILE A 59 8.41 -5.31 9.67
CA ILE A 59 9.03 -4.61 8.52
C ILE A 59 7.96 -3.89 7.70
N ILE A 60 6.88 -4.61 7.37
CA ILE A 60 5.76 -4.08 6.59
C ILE A 60 5.10 -2.90 7.34
N THR A 61 4.86 -3.07 8.65
CA THR A 61 4.20 -2.06 9.48
C THR A 61 5.08 -0.81 9.64
N ALA A 62 6.38 -0.97 9.88
CA ALA A 62 7.32 0.13 10.00
C ALA A 62 7.47 0.93 8.70
N ALA A 63 7.53 0.25 7.55
CA ALA A 63 7.50 0.91 6.25
C ALA A 63 6.22 1.72 6.05
N ARG A 64 5.05 1.12 6.34
CA ARG A 64 3.75 1.78 6.20
C ARG A 64 3.58 2.96 7.15
N ARG A 65 4.00 2.86 8.41
CA ARG A 65 3.96 3.99 9.37
C ARG A 65 4.78 5.20 8.93
N ARG A 66 5.76 4.96 8.03
CA ARG A 66 6.55 6.00 7.39
C ARG A 66 5.94 6.44 6.06
N GLY A 67 4.71 6.04 5.71
CA GLY A 67 4.08 6.43 4.44
C GLY A 67 4.69 5.77 3.21
N ARG A 68 5.41 4.65 3.36
CA ARG A 68 5.97 3.89 2.23
C ARG A 68 5.08 2.70 1.90
N LEU A 69 4.89 2.47 0.60
CA LEU A 69 4.16 1.31 0.11
C LEU A 69 5.02 0.06 0.28
N ALA A 70 4.56 -0.89 1.07
CA ALA A 70 5.17 -2.22 1.22
C ALA A 70 4.38 -3.24 0.41
N TYR A 71 4.93 -3.66 -0.74
CA TYR A 71 4.30 -4.58 -1.69
C TYR A 71 5.00 -5.95 -1.67
N PRO A 72 4.26 -7.04 -1.45
CA PRO A 72 4.83 -8.39 -1.38
C PRO A 72 5.28 -8.89 -2.75
N VAL A 73 6.43 -9.55 -2.77
CA VAL A 73 6.99 -10.27 -3.91
C VAL A 73 7.20 -11.71 -3.48
N SER A 74 6.81 -12.68 -4.31
CA SER A 74 6.82 -14.09 -3.88
C SER A 74 7.38 -15.06 -4.91
N THR A 75 7.86 -14.57 -6.05
CA THR A 75 8.50 -15.41 -7.07
C THR A 75 9.80 -14.82 -7.54
N LEU A 76 10.74 -15.68 -7.95
CA LEU A 76 12.02 -15.23 -8.51
C LEU A 76 11.82 -14.34 -9.75
N LYS A 77 10.81 -14.63 -10.57
CA LYS A 77 10.49 -13.82 -11.76
C LYS A 77 10.08 -12.40 -11.39
N GLU A 78 9.23 -12.24 -10.38
CA GLU A 78 8.81 -10.91 -9.89
C GLU A 78 9.99 -10.18 -9.28
N LEU A 79 10.78 -10.84 -8.43
CA LEU A 79 11.98 -10.29 -7.81
C LEU A 79 12.96 -9.74 -8.85
N LEU A 80 13.31 -10.53 -9.87
CA LEU A 80 14.22 -10.11 -10.93
C LEU A 80 13.65 -8.94 -11.76
N ARG A 81 12.32 -8.87 -11.93
CA ARG A 81 11.67 -7.74 -12.61
C ARG A 81 11.80 -6.45 -11.81
N GLU A 82 11.53 -6.50 -10.51
CA GLU A 82 11.70 -5.35 -9.61
C GLU A 82 13.16 -4.86 -9.59
N VAL A 83 14.12 -5.78 -9.44
CA VAL A 83 15.54 -5.41 -9.47
C VAL A 83 15.92 -4.82 -10.83
N SER A 84 15.37 -5.34 -11.93
CA SER A 84 15.63 -4.82 -13.28
C SER A 84 15.05 -3.43 -13.55
N SER A 85 13.99 -3.05 -12.83
CA SER A 85 13.39 -1.71 -12.83
C SER A 85 14.03 -0.77 -11.81
N GLY A 86 15.07 -1.22 -11.10
CA GLY A 86 15.78 -0.41 -10.12
C GLY A 86 15.18 -0.44 -8.72
N HIS A 87 14.27 -1.36 -8.42
CA HIS A 87 13.66 -1.49 -7.10
C HIS A 87 14.39 -2.56 -6.27
N PRO A 88 15.08 -2.19 -5.18
CA PRO A 88 15.71 -3.16 -4.31
C PRO A 88 14.65 -3.98 -3.54
N VAL A 89 14.94 -5.25 -3.31
CA VAL A 89 13.99 -6.19 -2.72
C VAL A 89 14.52 -6.70 -1.39
N ILE A 90 13.78 -6.49 -0.31
CA ILE A 90 14.10 -7.11 0.99
C ILE A 90 13.61 -8.56 0.94
N VAL A 91 14.48 -9.49 1.32
CA VAL A 91 14.19 -10.93 1.33
C VAL A 91 14.46 -11.52 2.71
N LEU A 92 13.74 -12.59 3.07
CA LEU A 92 14.04 -13.39 4.25
C LEU A 92 14.54 -14.77 3.80
N GLN A 93 15.76 -15.10 4.19
CA GLN A 93 16.38 -16.39 3.92
C GLN A 93 16.55 -17.20 5.21
N ASN A 94 16.57 -18.52 5.07
CA ASN A 94 17.10 -19.40 6.10
C ASN A 94 18.41 -20.05 5.60
N LEU A 95 19.52 -19.48 6.05
CA LEU A 95 20.89 -19.90 5.73
C LEU A 95 21.34 -21.13 6.53
N GLY A 96 20.52 -21.59 7.47
CA GLY A 96 20.76 -22.77 8.30
C GLY A 96 20.28 -24.07 7.65
N LEU A 97 20.13 -25.11 8.46
CA LEU A 97 19.55 -26.39 8.06
C LEU A 97 18.16 -26.53 8.69
N SER A 98 17.35 -27.49 8.24
CA SER A 98 15.99 -27.72 8.76
C SER A 98 15.94 -27.98 10.26
N TRP A 99 16.97 -28.60 10.82
CA TRP A 99 17.12 -28.92 12.24
C TRP A 99 17.82 -27.82 13.06
N TYR A 100 18.43 -26.83 12.40
CA TYR A 100 19.04 -25.67 13.04
C TYR A 100 18.92 -24.43 12.14
N PRO A 101 17.76 -23.74 12.17
CA PRO A 101 17.50 -22.62 11.28
C PRO A 101 18.35 -21.40 11.62
N LYS A 102 18.81 -20.68 10.59
CA LYS A 102 19.48 -19.37 10.70
C LYS A 102 18.75 -18.36 9.82
N TRP A 103 17.79 -17.67 10.42
CA TRP A 103 16.99 -16.64 9.75
C TRP A 103 17.81 -15.37 9.50
N HIS A 104 17.74 -14.87 8.27
CA HIS A 104 18.58 -13.77 7.82
C HIS A 104 17.84 -12.89 6.82
N TYR A 105 17.74 -11.60 7.10
CA TYR A 105 17.27 -10.62 6.12
C TYR A 105 18.44 -10.10 5.29
N ALA A 106 18.20 -9.91 4.01
CA ALA A 106 19.12 -9.29 3.08
C ALA A 106 18.36 -8.39 2.10
N VAL A 107 19.08 -7.54 1.38
CA VAL A 107 18.52 -6.71 0.31
C VAL A 107 19.14 -7.15 -1.01
N VAL A 108 18.31 -7.63 -1.93
CA VAL A 108 18.73 -7.89 -3.31
C VAL A 108 18.87 -6.56 -4.03
N VAL A 109 20.08 -6.28 -4.50
CA VAL A 109 20.43 -5.05 -5.21
C VAL A 109 20.83 -5.32 -6.66
N GLY A 110 20.96 -6.58 -7.07
CA GLY A 110 21.32 -6.90 -8.44
C GLY A 110 21.23 -8.38 -8.78
N TYR A 111 21.51 -8.70 -10.03
CA TYR A 111 21.70 -10.06 -10.52
C TYR A 111 22.52 -10.06 -11.81
N ASP A 112 23.16 -11.20 -12.07
CA ASP A 112 23.84 -11.51 -13.31
C ASP A 112 23.43 -12.91 -13.76
N LEU A 113 22.63 -13.02 -14.83
CA LEU A 113 22.11 -14.31 -15.29
C LEU A 113 23.15 -15.13 -16.07
N ALA A 114 24.19 -14.49 -16.61
CA ALA A 114 25.29 -15.20 -17.26
C ALA A 114 26.13 -15.94 -16.22
N GLU A 115 26.46 -15.25 -15.13
CA GLU A 115 27.17 -15.81 -13.98
C GLU A 115 26.25 -16.58 -13.01
N LYS A 116 24.94 -16.57 -13.26
CA LYS A 116 23.89 -17.22 -12.44
C LYS A 116 23.96 -16.79 -10.98
N ASN A 117 24.10 -15.50 -10.72
CA ASN A 117 24.19 -14.93 -9.39
C ASN A 117 23.10 -13.88 -9.13
N VAL A 118 22.68 -13.76 -7.88
CA VAL A 118 22.04 -12.56 -7.33
C VAL A 118 23.07 -11.78 -6.51
N ILE A 119 22.93 -10.47 -6.44
CA ILE A 119 23.83 -9.57 -5.70
C ILE A 119 23.06 -9.04 -4.49
N LEU A 120 23.63 -9.22 -3.30
CA LEU A 120 22.98 -8.94 -2.02
C LEU A 120 23.78 -7.92 -1.20
N HIS A 121 23.08 -7.04 -0.49
CA HIS A 121 23.60 -6.41 0.72
C HIS A 121 23.20 -7.29 1.91
N SER A 122 24.17 -7.83 2.66
CA SER A 122 23.92 -8.87 3.65
C SER A 122 24.92 -8.81 4.81
N GLY A 123 24.43 -8.57 6.03
CA GLY A 123 25.25 -8.50 7.23
C GLY A 123 26.31 -7.40 7.13
N VAL A 124 27.59 -7.78 7.20
CA VAL A 124 28.74 -6.86 7.08
C VAL A 124 29.28 -6.73 5.65
N GLU A 125 28.73 -7.50 4.70
CA GLU A 125 29.20 -7.52 3.32
C GLU A 125 28.25 -6.76 2.37
N LYS A 126 28.85 -5.91 1.54
CA LYS A 126 28.20 -5.13 0.49
C LYS A 126 28.38 -5.84 -0.86
N GLU A 127 27.33 -5.80 -1.70
CA GLU A 127 27.36 -6.30 -3.09
C GLU A 127 27.89 -7.75 -3.21
N THR A 128 27.51 -8.62 -2.27
CA THR A 128 27.96 -10.02 -2.26
C THR A 128 27.22 -10.84 -3.33
N PRO A 129 27.93 -11.44 -4.29
CA PRO A 129 27.32 -12.37 -5.23
C PRO A 129 26.97 -13.68 -4.53
N MET A 130 25.75 -14.17 -4.72
CA MET A 130 25.29 -15.48 -4.28
C MET A 130 24.77 -16.28 -5.48
N PRO A 131 25.18 -17.55 -5.64
CA PRO A 131 24.63 -18.41 -6.68
C PRO A 131 23.11 -18.47 -6.62
N LEU A 132 22.45 -18.23 -7.76
CA LEU A 132 20.99 -18.14 -7.90
C LEU A 132 20.28 -19.38 -7.35
N ARG A 133 20.88 -20.58 -7.54
CA ARG A 133 20.36 -21.83 -6.98
C ARG A 133 20.40 -21.85 -5.45
N LEU A 134 21.50 -21.38 -4.85
CA LEU A 134 21.64 -21.31 -3.39
C LEU A 134 20.68 -20.28 -2.80
N PHE A 135 20.56 -19.13 -3.47
CA PHE A 135 19.59 -18.11 -3.11
C PHE A 135 18.17 -18.67 -3.10
N GLU A 136 17.72 -19.29 -4.19
CA GLU A 136 16.37 -19.85 -4.31
C GLU A 136 16.10 -20.90 -3.23
N LEU A 137 17.05 -21.81 -2.98
CA LEU A 137 16.92 -22.86 -1.96
C LEU A 137 16.78 -22.29 -0.53
N THR A 138 17.53 -21.23 -0.21
CA THR A 138 17.50 -20.62 1.14
C THR A 138 16.33 -19.67 1.31
N TRP A 139 15.85 -19.05 0.24
CA TRP A 139 14.66 -18.19 0.21
C TRP A 139 13.36 -19.01 0.29
N ALA A 140 13.29 -20.16 -0.39
CA ALA A 140 12.14 -21.07 -0.32
C ALA A 140 11.85 -21.55 1.12
N ARG A 141 12.87 -21.66 1.97
CA ARG A 141 12.71 -22.02 3.39
C ARG A 141 12.04 -20.93 4.24
N GLY A 142 12.01 -19.70 3.74
CA GLY A 142 11.26 -18.59 4.32
C GLY A 142 9.98 -18.29 3.55
N ASP A 143 9.39 -19.32 2.91
CA ASP A 143 8.17 -19.24 2.10
C ASP A 143 8.23 -18.17 1.00
N HIS A 144 9.42 -18.00 0.42
CA HIS A 144 9.68 -16.98 -0.60
C HIS A 144 9.27 -15.57 -0.16
N TRP A 145 9.37 -15.28 1.14
CA TRP A 145 8.99 -13.97 1.64
C TRP A 145 9.93 -12.90 1.11
N ALA A 146 9.37 -11.93 0.39
CA ALA A 146 10.05 -10.73 -0.03
C ALA A 146 9.10 -9.54 -0.11
N VAL A 147 9.66 -8.34 -0.03
CA VAL A 147 8.92 -7.09 -0.11
C VAL A 147 9.73 -6.02 -0.83
N VAL A 148 9.08 -5.28 -1.71
CA VAL A 148 9.58 -3.98 -2.18
C VAL A 148 8.94 -2.88 -1.36
N VAL A 149 9.76 -1.90 -0.97
CA VAL A 149 9.31 -0.72 -0.23
C VAL A 149 9.53 0.49 -1.13
N LEU A 150 8.43 1.11 -1.55
CA LEU A 150 8.43 2.16 -2.58
C LEU A 150 7.77 3.44 -2.04
N LEU A 151 8.04 4.56 -2.72
CA LEU A 151 7.22 5.75 -2.58
C LEU A 151 5.80 5.45 -3.09
N PRO A 152 4.75 5.95 -2.41
CA PRO A 152 3.37 5.58 -2.71
C PRO A 152 2.95 5.88 -4.15
N GLY A 153 3.48 6.93 -4.78
CA GLY A 153 3.20 7.26 -6.18
C GLY A 153 3.89 6.36 -7.22
N THR A 154 4.70 5.38 -6.78
CA THR A 154 5.46 4.47 -7.65
C THR A 154 4.81 3.09 -7.66
N LEU A 155 4.46 2.60 -8.85
CA LEU A 155 3.95 1.23 -9.02
C LEU A 155 5.12 0.23 -9.06
N PRO A 156 5.04 -0.88 -8.30
CA PRO A 156 5.92 -2.03 -8.52
C PRO A 156 5.82 -2.52 -9.97
N GLU A 157 6.94 -2.94 -10.56
CA GLU A 157 6.94 -3.45 -11.95
C GLU A 157 6.16 -4.77 -12.07
N SER A 158 6.16 -5.57 -11.00
CA SER A 158 5.41 -6.81 -10.84
C SER A 158 3.97 -6.61 -10.36
N ALA A 159 3.48 -5.37 -10.27
CA ALA A 159 2.19 -5.08 -9.64
C ALA A 159 1.02 -5.80 -10.32
N VAL A 160 0.28 -6.56 -9.51
CA VAL A 160 -1.05 -7.09 -9.83
C VAL A 160 -2.08 -6.31 -9.01
N GLU A 161 -3.15 -5.85 -9.66
CA GLU A 161 -4.13 -4.91 -9.08
C GLU A 161 -4.56 -5.29 -7.66
N ARG A 162 -5.07 -6.50 -7.48
CA ARG A 162 -5.55 -6.98 -6.18
C ARG A 162 -4.47 -6.91 -5.09
N ASN A 163 -3.25 -7.33 -5.40
CA ASN A 163 -2.15 -7.34 -4.43
C ASN A 163 -1.68 -5.91 -4.12
N TYR A 164 -1.66 -5.04 -5.13
CA TYR A 164 -1.29 -3.65 -4.98
C TYR A 164 -2.30 -2.91 -4.10
N LEU A 165 -3.61 -3.04 -4.40
CA LEU A 165 -4.66 -2.41 -3.60
C LEU A 165 -4.66 -2.93 -2.15
N ASN A 166 -4.41 -4.22 -1.92
CA ASN A 166 -4.23 -4.75 -0.56
C ASN A 166 -3.03 -4.11 0.16
N ALA A 167 -1.94 -3.81 -0.55
CA ALA A 167 -0.81 -3.08 0.01
C ALA A 167 -1.16 -1.63 0.35
N VAL A 168 -1.97 -0.95 -0.48
CA VAL A 168 -2.44 0.43 -0.26
C VAL A 168 -3.41 0.52 0.92
N VAL A 169 -4.33 -0.43 1.09
CA VAL A 169 -5.19 -0.52 2.30
C VAL A 169 -4.34 -0.61 3.57
N GLY A 170 -3.14 -1.16 3.48
CA GLY A 170 -2.17 -1.15 4.58
C GLY A 170 -1.73 0.26 4.99
N LEU A 171 -1.64 1.22 4.07
CA LEU A 171 -1.33 2.63 4.35
C LEU A 171 -2.52 3.33 5.04
N GLU A 172 -3.74 3.07 4.58
CA GLU A 172 -4.97 3.56 5.23
C GLU A 172 -5.03 3.12 6.71
N ARG A 173 -4.81 1.83 6.96
CA ARG A 173 -4.77 1.28 8.33
C ARG A 173 -3.66 1.88 9.20
N ALA A 174 -2.61 2.41 8.59
CA ALA A 174 -1.54 3.13 9.26
C ALA A 174 -1.82 4.64 9.42
N GLY A 175 -3.00 5.11 8.99
CA GLY A 175 -3.39 6.53 9.02
C GLY A 175 -2.65 7.40 8.01
N GLN A 176 -1.96 6.80 7.03
CA GLN A 176 -1.18 7.51 6.03
C GLN A 176 -2.05 7.87 4.81
N TRP A 177 -3.05 8.72 5.03
CA TRP A 177 -4.07 9.03 4.03
C TRP A 177 -3.51 9.71 2.78
N GLU A 178 -2.51 10.58 2.91
CA GLU A 178 -1.84 11.23 1.77
C GLU A 178 -1.06 10.21 0.93
N ALA A 179 -0.34 9.31 1.59
CA ALA A 179 0.36 8.21 0.91
C ALA A 179 -0.65 7.25 0.24
N ALA A 180 -1.75 6.90 0.91
CA ALA A 180 -2.79 6.07 0.33
C ALA A 180 -3.42 6.72 -0.91
N ALA A 181 -3.76 8.01 -0.85
CA ALA A 181 -4.29 8.76 -1.98
C ALA A 181 -3.31 8.78 -3.17
N SER A 182 -2.02 9.04 -2.91
CA SER A 182 -0.97 9.01 -3.94
C SER A 182 -0.86 7.61 -4.58
N ALA A 183 -0.96 6.55 -3.78
CA ALA A 183 -0.89 5.18 -4.27
C ALA A 183 -2.12 4.74 -5.05
N TYR A 184 -3.33 5.17 -4.66
CA TYR A 184 -4.53 4.94 -5.45
C TYR A 184 -4.51 5.70 -6.77
N GLN A 185 -3.99 6.94 -6.79
CA GLN A 185 -3.79 7.68 -8.04
C GLN A 185 -2.83 6.93 -8.98
N ALA A 186 -1.75 6.35 -8.44
CA ALA A 186 -0.85 5.51 -9.23
C ALA A 186 -1.56 4.25 -9.75
N ALA A 187 -2.36 3.56 -8.93
CA ALA A 187 -3.19 2.44 -9.39
C ALA A 187 -4.12 2.85 -10.54
N LEU A 188 -4.81 3.98 -10.43
CA LEU A 188 -5.77 4.44 -11.44
C LEU A 188 -5.11 4.82 -12.77
N LYS A 189 -3.82 5.19 -12.78
CA LYS A 189 -3.07 5.33 -14.05
C LYS A 189 -2.92 3.99 -14.78
N ARG A 190 -2.83 2.88 -14.05
CA ARG A 190 -2.63 1.53 -14.61
C ARG A 190 -3.94 0.76 -14.82
N TRP A 191 -4.88 0.93 -13.90
CA TRP A 191 -6.19 0.29 -13.86
C TRP A 191 -7.28 1.37 -13.70
N PRO A 192 -7.56 2.14 -14.76
CA PRO A 192 -8.45 3.31 -14.68
C PRO A 192 -9.88 2.97 -14.26
N SER A 193 -10.34 1.76 -14.54
CA SER A 193 -11.68 1.29 -14.17
C SER A 193 -11.74 0.60 -12.80
N SER A 194 -10.72 0.71 -11.97
CA SER A 194 -10.68 0.03 -10.66
C SER A 194 -11.65 0.67 -9.66
N LEU A 195 -12.78 0.01 -9.39
CA LEU A 195 -13.77 0.49 -8.41
C LEU A 195 -13.15 0.64 -7.02
N ALA A 196 -12.36 -0.34 -6.59
CA ALA A 196 -11.72 -0.33 -5.28
C ALA A 196 -10.71 0.83 -5.16
N ALA A 197 -9.95 1.15 -6.21
CA ALA A 197 -9.04 2.28 -6.19
C ALA A 197 -9.77 3.64 -6.21
N LEU A 198 -10.87 3.77 -6.95
CA LEU A 198 -11.68 4.99 -6.96
C LEU A 198 -12.32 5.25 -5.59
N ILE A 199 -12.91 4.22 -4.98
CA ILE A 199 -13.46 4.30 -3.62
C ILE A 199 -12.34 4.63 -2.61
N GLY A 200 -11.21 3.93 -2.68
CA GLY A 200 -10.08 4.16 -1.78
C GLY A 200 -9.49 5.57 -1.89
N LEU A 201 -9.38 6.11 -3.10
CA LEU A 201 -8.98 7.50 -3.33
C LEU A 201 -9.97 8.49 -2.72
N GLY A 202 -11.27 8.27 -2.92
CA GLY A 202 -12.33 9.10 -2.35
C GLY A 202 -12.30 9.08 -0.82
N ASN A 203 -12.18 7.89 -0.22
CA ASN A 203 -12.09 7.72 1.24
C ASN A 203 -10.84 8.41 1.80
N SER A 204 -9.67 8.21 1.17
CA SER A 204 -8.43 8.84 1.61
C SER A 204 -8.53 10.37 1.57
N ARG A 205 -9.16 10.94 0.54
CA ARG A 205 -9.40 12.38 0.44
C ARG A 205 -10.40 12.90 1.46
N TYR A 206 -11.46 12.14 1.72
CA TYR A 206 -12.43 12.47 2.76
C TYR A 206 -11.77 12.57 4.14
N GLU A 207 -10.91 11.61 4.50
CA GLU A 207 -10.15 11.62 5.75
C GLU A 207 -9.18 12.82 5.85
N MET A 208 -8.62 13.26 4.72
CA MET A 208 -7.81 14.48 4.63
C MET A 208 -8.64 15.78 4.61
N ARG A 209 -9.97 15.71 4.70
CA ARG A 209 -10.93 16.82 4.54
C ARG A 209 -10.88 17.52 3.18
N ASP A 210 -10.29 16.88 2.16
CA ASP A 210 -10.42 17.26 0.75
C ASP A 210 -11.78 16.77 0.23
N LEU A 211 -12.86 17.42 0.68
CA LEU A 211 -14.23 17.01 0.36
C LEU A 211 -14.53 17.15 -1.14
N ALA A 212 -14.00 18.18 -1.80
CA ALA A 212 -14.16 18.38 -3.24
C ALA A 212 -13.47 17.25 -4.04
N GLY A 213 -12.24 16.88 -3.67
CA GLY A 213 -11.54 15.78 -4.31
C GLY A 213 -12.17 14.42 -4.01
N ALA A 214 -12.78 14.23 -2.84
CA ALA A 214 -13.52 13.02 -2.46
C ALA A 214 -14.79 12.88 -3.31
N GLU A 215 -15.59 13.95 -3.42
CA GLU A 215 -16.77 14.01 -4.28
C GLU A 215 -16.41 13.63 -5.73
N LYS A 216 -15.36 14.24 -6.29
CA LYS A 216 -14.90 13.92 -7.65
C LYS A 216 -14.58 12.44 -7.83
N ALA A 217 -13.91 11.81 -6.86
CA ALA A 217 -13.54 10.40 -6.95
C ALA A 217 -14.77 9.47 -6.86
N PHE A 218 -15.74 9.79 -6.01
CA PHE A 218 -16.98 8.99 -5.91
C PHE A 218 -17.91 9.18 -7.12
N LEU A 219 -17.98 10.39 -7.68
CA LEU A 219 -18.69 10.63 -8.94
C LEU A 219 -18.07 9.81 -10.08
N GLU A 220 -16.74 9.76 -10.18
CA GLU A 220 -16.04 8.92 -11.16
C GLU A 220 -16.33 7.42 -10.93
N ALA A 221 -16.32 6.97 -9.67
CA ALA A 221 -16.70 5.60 -9.31
C ALA A 221 -18.11 5.25 -9.78
N ILE A 222 -19.08 6.17 -9.60
CA ILE A 222 -20.47 6.01 -10.05
C ILE A 222 -20.56 6.02 -11.57
N HIS A 223 -19.80 6.89 -12.24
CA HIS A 223 -19.79 6.98 -13.70
C HIS A 223 -19.32 5.67 -14.34
N ILE A 224 -18.23 5.10 -13.83
CA ILE A 224 -17.67 3.85 -14.35
C ILE A 224 -18.45 2.62 -13.85
N HIS A 225 -18.94 2.66 -12.60
CA HIS A 225 -19.66 1.56 -11.94
C HIS A 225 -21.03 2.03 -11.41
N PRO A 226 -22.04 2.17 -12.28
CA PRO A 226 -23.33 2.78 -11.92
C PRO A 226 -24.16 1.97 -10.92
N THR A 227 -23.78 0.73 -10.65
CA THR A 227 -24.40 -0.18 -9.66
C THR A 227 -23.59 -0.32 -8.38
N ALA A 228 -22.49 0.41 -8.22
CA ALA A 228 -21.67 0.39 -7.00
C ALA A 228 -22.35 1.17 -5.87
N ALA A 229 -23.26 0.52 -5.15
CA ALA A 229 -23.92 1.06 -3.96
C ALA A 229 -22.99 1.77 -2.96
N PRO A 230 -21.76 1.28 -2.69
CA PRO A 230 -20.85 1.94 -1.74
C PRO A 230 -20.41 3.33 -2.19
N ALA A 231 -20.24 3.55 -3.51
CA ALA A 231 -19.84 4.84 -4.05
C ALA A 231 -20.93 5.90 -3.86
N TYR A 232 -22.21 5.52 -4.07
CA TYR A 232 -23.35 6.39 -3.78
C TYR A 232 -23.44 6.76 -2.30
N ASN A 233 -23.24 5.79 -1.40
CA ASN A 233 -23.27 6.08 0.03
C ASN A 233 -22.14 7.02 0.46
N ASN A 234 -20.93 6.80 -0.05
CA ASN A 234 -19.79 7.66 0.31
C ASN A 234 -19.93 9.06 -0.27
N LEU A 235 -20.50 9.20 -1.47
CA LEU A 235 -20.89 10.50 -2.02
C LEU A 235 -21.95 11.18 -1.14
N ALA A 236 -22.97 10.45 -0.69
CA ALA A 236 -23.99 11.00 0.22
C ALA A 236 -23.37 11.54 1.51
N GLN A 237 -22.37 10.85 2.07
CA GLN A 237 -21.65 11.33 3.24
C GLN A 237 -20.88 12.64 2.98
N VAL A 238 -20.15 12.73 1.85
CA VAL A 238 -19.47 13.98 1.44
C VAL A 238 -20.45 15.13 1.25
N LEU A 239 -21.59 14.87 0.60
CA LEU A 239 -22.63 15.87 0.35
C LEU A 239 -23.28 16.36 1.66
N ALA A 240 -23.50 15.46 2.61
CA ALA A 240 -24.00 15.83 3.93
C ALA A 240 -23.00 16.72 4.69
N ASP A 241 -21.72 16.36 4.67
CA ASP A 241 -20.63 17.14 5.29
C ASP A 241 -20.43 18.53 4.65
N THR A 242 -20.89 18.71 3.40
CA THR A 242 -20.85 20.00 2.68
C THR A 242 -22.18 20.76 2.70
N GLY A 243 -23.17 20.32 3.50
CA GLY A 243 -24.46 20.99 3.66
C GLY A 243 -25.50 20.70 2.56
N ARG A 244 -25.15 19.88 1.56
CA ARG A 244 -26.01 19.50 0.42
C ARG A 244 -26.94 18.33 0.78
N ARG A 245 -27.71 18.51 1.86
CA ARG A 245 -28.51 17.45 2.50
C ARG A 245 -29.51 16.77 1.56
N ARG A 246 -30.20 17.54 0.71
CA ARG A 246 -31.21 17.00 -0.21
C ARG A 246 -30.58 16.05 -1.23
N GLU A 247 -29.43 16.43 -1.79
CA GLU A 247 -28.67 15.59 -2.71
C GLU A 247 -28.11 14.36 -2.00
N ALA A 248 -27.60 14.53 -0.77
CA ALA A 248 -27.14 13.41 0.06
C ALA A 248 -28.22 12.33 0.25
N LEU A 249 -29.47 12.74 0.54
CA LEU A 249 -30.60 11.81 0.67
C LEU A 249 -30.90 11.07 -0.64
N LEU A 250 -30.81 11.72 -1.79
CA LEU A 250 -31.01 11.05 -3.09
C LEU A 250 -29.96 9.96 -3.31
N HIS A 251 -28.68 10.24 -3.02
CA HIS A 251 -27.61 9.28 -3.23
C HIS A 251 -27.65 8.11 -2.23
N VAL A 252 -27.93 8.34 -0.94
CA VAL A 252 -28.04 7.25 0.03
C VAL A 252 -29.25 6.35 -0.26
N GLU A 253 -30.38 6.90 -0.72
CA GLU A 253 -31.53 6.10 -1.15
C GLU A 253 -31.19 5.24 -2.37
N ARG A 254 -30.41 5.77 -3.31
CA ARG A 254 -29.91 4.98 -4.43
C ARG A 254 -29.02 3.83 -3.96
N ALA A 255 -28.14 4.04 -2.98
CA ALA A 255 -27.34 2.98 -2.38
C ALA A 255 -28.21 1.89 -1.70
N ILE A 256 -29.24 2.29 -0.95
CA ILE A 256 -30.19 1.38 -0.28
C ILE A 256 -30.97 0.53 -1.30
N MET A 257 -31.38 1.15 -2.41
CA MET A 257 -32.10 0.49 -3.51
C MET A 257 -31.21 -0.54 -4.23
N LEU A 258 -29.95 -0.21 -4.49
CA LEU A 258 -28.98 -1.13 -5.09
C LEU A 258 -28.64 -2.30 -4.15
N GLY A 259 -28.69 -2.09 -2.83
CA GLY A 259 -28.62 -3.16 -1.82
C GLY A 259 -27.23 -3.75 -1.60
N GLY A 260 -27.18 -5.05 -1.31
CA GLY A 260 -25.95 -5.78 -0.97
C GLY A 260 -25.62 -5.84 0.53
N PRO A 261 -24.50 -6.50 0.92
CA PRO A 261 -24.16 -6.76 2.32
C PRO A 261 -24.01 -5.51 3.20
N MET A 262 -23.72 -4.35 2.58
CA MET A 262 -23.54 -3.08 3.29
C MET A 262 -24.83 -2.26 3.44
N LYS A 263 -25.99 -2.76 2.99
CA LYS A 263 -27.28 -2.06 3.16
C LYS A 263 -27.55 -1.56 4.60
N PRO A 264 -27.22 -2.30 5.68
CA PRO A 264 -27.36 -1.78 7.04
C PRO A 264 -26.53 -0.51 7.33
N PHE A 265 -25.36 -0.36 6.69
CA PHE A 265 -24.54 0.85 6.80
C PHE A 265 -25.18 2.04 6.06
N PHE A 266 -25.82 1.79 4.92
CA PHE A 266 -26.50 2.83 4.15
C PHE A 266 -27.72 3.38 4.89
N LEU A 267 -28.48 2.51 5.56
CA LEU A 267 -29.59 2.92 6.43
C LEU A 267 -29.12 3.84 7.56
N LYS A 268 -28.03 3.48 8.24
CA LYS A 268 -27.41 4.34 9.28
C LYS A 268 -26.93 5.68 8.73
N THR A 269 -26.37 5.69 7.51
CA THR A 269 -25.94 6.93 6.87
C THR A 269 -27.14 7.84 6.61
N ARG A 270 -28.26 7.28 6.12
CA ARG A 270 -29.51 8.03 5.93
C ARG A 270 -30.05 8.60 7.23
N GLU A 271 -30.12 7.80 8.29
CA GLU A 271 -30.58 8.23 9.62
C GLU A 271 -29.78 9.44 10.11
N LYS A 272 -28.44 9.39 10.04
CA LYS A 272 -27.56 10.52 10.41
C LYS A 272 -27.84 11.78 9.59
N ILE A 273 -28.03 11.65 8.28
CA ILE A 273 -28.36 12.78 7.40
C ILE A 273 -29.72 13.38 7.76
N GLN A 274 -30.66 12.56 8.23
CA GLN A 274 -31.98 13.01 8.68
C GLN A 274 -31.90 13.72 10.04
N GLU A 275 -31.21 13.15 11.02
CA GLU A 275 -31.06 13.69 12.38
C GLU A 275 -30.30 15.01 12.42
N ASN A 276 -29.21 15.15 11.65
CA ASN A 276 -28.40 16.38 11.61
C ASN A 276 -29.13 17.59 10.99
N GLY A 277 -30.33 17.41 10.44
CA GLY A 277 -31.13 18.50 9.85
C GLY A 277 -32.19 19.10 10.76
N GLY A 278 -32.19 18.80 12.06
CA GLY A 278 -33.10 19.41 13.04
C GLY A 278 -32.76 20.84 13.47
N THR A 279 -31.71 21.47 12.92
CA THR A 279 -31.17 22.77 13.40
C THR A 279 -30.98 23.86 12.34
N TRP A 280 -31.39 23.66 11.08
CA TRP A 280 -31.23 24.67 10.03
C TRP A 280 -32.56 24.88 9.29
N GLN A 281 -33.17 26.05 9.49
CA GLN A 281 -34.47 26.42 8.90
C GLN A 281 -34.37 26.54 7.38
N ASP A 282 -35.39 26.00 6.70
CA ASP A 282 -35.64 26.03 5.25
C ASP A 282 -35.89 27.46 4.71
N GLU A 283 -34.90 28.37 4.70
CA GLU A 283 -35.13 29.74 4.18
C GLU A 283 -34.50 30.11 2.83
N ASP A 284 -33.64 29.30 2.21
CA ASP A 284 -33.07 29.66 0.89
C ASP A 284 -33.52 28.70 -0.23
N LEU A 285 -34.79 28.80 -0.61
CA LEU A 285 -35.34 28.15 -1.81
C LEU A 285 -35.56 29.15 -2.95
N PRO A 286 -34.92 28.98 -4.12
CA PRO A 286 -35.48 29.44 -5.37
C PRO A 286 -36.66 28.53 -5.73
N VAL A 287 -37.85 29.09 -5.72
CA VAL A 287 -39.08 28.48 -6.23
C VAL A 287 -38.87 28.17 -7.72
N LEU A 288 -38.73 26.90 -8.08
CA LEU A 288 -38.92 26.48 -9.46
C LEU A 288 -40.42 26.29 -9.69
N GLU A 289 -41.04 27.33 -10.24
CA GLU A 289 -42.40 27.29 -10.77
C GLU A 289 -42.52 26.17 -11.81
N LYS A 290 -43.51 25.30 -11.61
CA LYS A 290 -44.10 24.50 -12.67
C LYS A 290 -44.68 25.46 -13.71
N HIS A 291 -44.26 25.36 -14.96
CA HIS A 291 -45.10 25.76 -16.09
C HIS A 291 -45.27 24.56 -17.03
N MET A 292 -46.49 24.52 -17.57
CA MET A 292 -47.13 23.47 -18.37
C MET A 292 -46.37 23.11 -19.65
#